data_AF-A0A3D9GM07-F1
#
_entry.id   AF-A0A3D9GM07-F1
#
_cell.length_a   1.000
_cell.length_b   1.000
_cell.length_c   1.000
_cell.angle_alpha   90.00
_cell.angle_beta   90.00
_cell.angle_gamma   90.00
#
_symmetry.space_group_name_H-M   'P 1'
#
loop_
_entity.id
_entity.type
_entity.pdbx_description
1 polymer ?
#
loop_
_entity_poly.entity_id
_entity_poly.type
_entity_poly.pdbx_seq_one_letter_code
_entity_poly.pdbx_strand_id
1 'polypeptide(L)' 'MNNSEFTVGWGTLALINAGLAQGKNRSGLHWFLISLLIGPLATLFIVVWDRKD' A
#
# COMPACT_ATOMS: atom_id res chain seq x y z
N MET A 1 -16.42 -4.81 -27.70
CA MET A 1 -16.42 -4.04 -26.44
C MET A 1 -15.06 -4.27 -25.80
N ASN A 2 -14.23 -3.25 -25.72
CA ASN A 2 -12.89 -3.38 -25.14
C ASN A 2 -13.03 -3.03 -23.65
N ASN A 3 -13.01 -4.04 -22.79
CA ASN A 3 -12.91 -3.82 -21.35
C ASN A 3 -11.46 -3.41 -21.08
N SER A 4 -11.24 -2.13 -20.83
CA SER A 4 -9.95 -1.63 -20.34
C SER A 4 -9.72 -2.18 -18.93
N GLU A 5 -8.96 -3.28 -18.83
CA GLU A 5 -8.55 -3.83 -17.54
C GLU A 5 -7.54 -2.87 -16.90
N PHE A 6 -7.95 -2.19 -15.82
CA PHE A 6 -7.03 -1.42 -15.00
C PHE A 6 -6.08 -2.37 -14.27
N THR A 7 -4.89 -2.58 -14.85
CA THR A 7 -3.83 -3.33 -14.20
C THR A 7 -3.03 -2.39 -13.31
N VAL A 8 -3.13 -2.58 -11.99
CA VAL A 8 -2.28 -1.86 -11.04
C VAL A 8 -0.97 -2.62 -10.92
N GLY A 9 0.12 -2.02 -11.41
CA GLY A 9 1.47 -2.60 -11.30
C GLY A 9 1.96 -2.61 -9.86
N TRP A 10 2.90 -3.51 -9.55
CA TRP A 10 3.44 -3.70 -8.19
C TRP A 10 4.03 -2.43 -7.58
N GLY A 11 4.73 -1.61 -8.39
CA GLY A 11 5.27 -0.32 -7.94
C GLY A 11 4.17 0.72 -7.64
N THR A 12 3.13 0.77 -8.47
CA THR A 12 1.95 1.62 -8.22
C THR A 12 1.23 1.19 -6.95
N LEU A 13 1.06 -0.11 -6.73
CA LEU A 13 0.49 -0.65 -5.50
C LEU A 13 1.33 -0.26 -4.27
N ALA A 14 2.66 -0.34 -4.38
CA ALA A 14 3.56 0.07 -3.30
C ALA A 14 3.43 1.57 -2.96
N LEU A 15 3.28 2.44 -3.97
CA LEU A 15 3.04 3.87 -3.76
C LEU A 15 1.68 4.14 -3.10
N ILE A 16 0.62 3.42 -3.51
CA ILE A 16 -0.71 3.53 -2.89
C ILE A 16 -0.64 3.14 -1.41
N ASN A 17 0.03 2.03 -1.08
CA ASN A 17 0.22 1.58 0.30
C ASN A 17 1.02 2.59 1.13
N ALA A 18 2.03 3.24 0.54
CA ALA A 18 2.78 4.31 1.19
C ALA A 18 1.89 5.52 1.55
N GLY A 19 0.95 5.88 0.66
CA GLY A 19 -0.04 6.93 0.90
C GLY A 19 -1.05 6.54 1.99
N LEU A 20 -1.58 5.32 1.94
CA LEU A 20 -2.48 4.78 2.97
C LEU A 20 -1.82 4.78 4.36
N ALA A 21 -0.55 4.39 4.45
CA ALA A 21 0.20 4.43 5.70
C ALA A 21 0.39 5.86 6.22
N GLN A 22 0.72 6.82 5.35
CA GLN A 22 0.84 8.23 5.72
C GLN A 22 -0.48 8.80 6.25
N GLY A 23 -1.61 8.45 5.64
CA GLY A 23 -2.94 8.82 6.12
C GLY A 23 -3.24 8.34 7.55
N LYS A 24 -2.55 7.28 8.02
CA LYS A 24 -2.61 6.77 9.40
C LYS A 24 -1.47 7.27 10.29
N ASN A 25 -0.82 8.39 9.97
CA ASN A 25 0.34 8.92 10.68
C ASN A 25 1.50 7.90 10.84
N ARG A 26 1.67 7.00 9.87
CA ARG A 26 2.82 6.08 9.79
C ARG A 26 3.79 6.55 8.73
N SER A 27 5.05 6.11 8.83
CA SER A 27 6.07 6.47 7.84
C SER A 27 5.78 5.86 6.48
N GLY A 28 5.43 6.70 5.49
CA GLY A 28 5.14 6.24 4.13
C GLY A 28 6.30 5.53 3.45
N LEU A 29 7.53 6.02 3.63
CA LEU A 29 8.72 5.43 3.01
C LEU A 29 8.98 3.99 3.51
N HIS A 30 8.84 3.74 4.82
CA HIS A 30 8.97 2.38 5.35
C HIS A 30 7.90 1.45 4.74
N TRP A 31 6.65 1.91 4.68
CA TRP A 31 5.55 1.12 4.10
C TRP A 31 5.65 0.95 2.58
N PHE A 32 6.24 1.91 1.87
CA PHE A 32 6.59 1.78 0.46
C PHE A 32 7.58 0.62 0.26
N LEU A 33 8.69 0.62 1.00
CA LEU A 33 9.74 -0.40 0.90
C LEU A 33 9.22 -1.79 1.30
N ILE A 34 8.43 -1.87 2.37
CA ILE A 34 7.75 -3.10 2.77
C ILE A 34 6.82 -3.58 1.65
N SER A 35 6.02 -2.68 1.05
CA SER A 35 5.10 -3.03 -0.04
C SER A 35 5.80 -3.47 -1.32
N LEU A 36 7.02 -3.00 -1.60
CA LEU A 36 7.80 -3.55 -2.72
C LEU A 36 8.09 -5.04 -2.53
N LEU A 37 8.29 -5.50 -1.28
CA LEU A 37 8.55 -6.91 -0.96
C LEU A 37 7.28 -7.76 -0.90
N ILE A 38 6.25 -7.28 -0.20
CA ILE A 38 5.07 -8.09 0.14
C ILE A 38 3.75 -7.62 -0.50
N GLY A 39 3.80 -6.56 -1.32
CA GLY A 39 2.70 -6.10 -2.16
C GLY A 39 1.39 -5.89 -1.40
N PRO A 40 0.28 -6.57 -1.81
CA PRO A 40 -1.03 -6.42 -1.18
C PRO A 40 -1.07 -6.81 0.32
N LEU A 41 -0.16 -7.67 0.78
CA LEU A 41 -0.10 -8.05 2.20
C LEU A 41 0.27 -6.86 3.09
N ALA A 42 1.09 -5.93 2.58
CA ALA A 42 1.36 -4.68 3.29
C ALA A 42 0.07 -3.86 3.47
N THR A 43 -0.84 -3.86 2.49
CA THR A 43 -2.14 -3.19 2.60
C THR A 43 -2.95 -3.77 3.75
N LEU A 44 -3.01 -5.10 3.87
CA LEU A 44 -3.72 -5.75 4.97
C LEU A 44 -3.15 -5.27 6.32
N PHE A 45 -1.83 -5.31 6.51
CA PHE A 45 -1.22 -4.84 7.75
C PHE A 45 -1.46 -3.35 8.02
N ILE A 46 -1.44 -2.49 7.00
CA ILE A 46 -1.75 -1.06 7.15
C ILE A 46 -3.19 -0.88 7.64
N VAL A 47 -4.14 -1.63 7.08
CA VAL A 47 -5.57 -1.50 7.36
C VAL A 47 -5.93 -2.08 8.73
N VAL A 48 -5.64 -3.36 8.99
CA VAL A 48 -6.12 -4.04 10.22
C VAL A 48 -5.35 -3.66 11.46
N TRP A 49 -4.06 -3.33 11.35
CA TRP A 49 -3.29 -2.93 12.51
C TRP A 49 -3.62 -1.47 12.80
N ASP A 50 -4.10 -1.14 13.99
CA ASP A 50 -4.28 0.25 14.40
C ASP A 50 -3.03 0.81 15.05
N ARG A 51 -2.76 2.10 14.85
CA ARG A 51 -1.59 2.72 15.50
C ARG A 51 -1.93 2.79 16.98
N LYS A 52 -1.30 1.95 17.81
CA LYS A 52 -1.28 2.18 19.25
C LYS A 52 -0.50 3.46 19.48
N ASP A 53 -1.24 4.51 19.82
CA ASP A 53 -0.76 5.70 20.52
C ASP A 53 0.06 5.31 21.76
#